data_AF-A0AAU0LSB0-F1
#
_entry.id   AF-A0AAU0LSB0-F1
#
_cell.length_a   1.000
_cell.length_b   1.000
_cell.length_c   1.000
_cell.angle_alpha   90.00
_cell.angle_beta   90.00
_cell.angle_gamma   90.00
#
_symmetry.space_group_name_H-M   'P 1'
#
loop_
_entity.id
_entity.type
_entity.pdbx_description
1 polymer ?
#
loop_
_entity_poly.entity_id
_entity_poly.type
_entity_poly.pdbx_seq_one_letter_code
_entity_poly.pdbx_strand_id
1 'polypeptide(L)'
;MVTIEYIKAHYLQLLTLLQQEVSLNQSAQPFLDYVLLYENKFSGTSTTADVQQLREFLRGANRFADEFSFSDRHGSQIRALIKSLYDLLDTAIS
;
A
#
# COMPACT_ATOMS: atom_id res chain seq x y z
N MET A 1 -12.22 -8.80 -14.31
CA MET A 1 -10.86 -8.45 -14.78
C MET A 1 -10.43 -7.21 -14.00
N VAL A 2 -9.53 -7.36 -13.03
CA VAL A 2 -8.98 -6.21 -12.29
C VAL A 2 -8.02 -5.48 -13.24
N THR A 3 -8.25 -4.20 -13.50
CA THR A 3 -7.37 -3.41 -14.35
C THR A 3 -6.21 -2.87 -13.53
N ILE A 4 -5.04 -2.73 -14.16
CA ILE A 4 -3.84 -2.09 -13.57
C ILE A 4 -4.18 -0.71 -12.98
N GLU A 5 -5.11 0.02 -13.62
CA GLU A 5 -5.62 1.31 -13.15
C GLU A 5 -6.27 1.23 -11.77
N TYR A 6 -6.97 0.13 -11.46
CA TYR A 6 -7.63 -0.06 -10.18
C TYR A 6 -6.60 -0.29 -9.06
N ILE A 7 -5.56 -1.10 -9.31
CA ILE A 7 -4.45 -1.34 -8.39
C ILE A 7 -3.70 -0.02 -8.12
N LYS A 8 -3.41 0.74 -9.18
CA LYS A 8 -2.77 2.06 -9.07
C LYS A 8 -3.60 3.03 -8.23
N ALA A 9 -4.91 3.10 -8.46
CA ALA A 9 -5.78 3.97 -7.68
C ALA A 9 -5.78 3.63 -6.18
N HIS A 10 -5.84 2.33 -5.84
CA HIS A 10 -5.79 1.87 -4.44
C HIS A 10 -4.46 2.22 -3.78
N TYR A 11 -3.36 2.12 -4.53
CA TYR A 11 -2.04 2.46 -4.03
C TYR A 11 -1.89 3.96 -3.76
N LEU A 12 -2.36 4.81 -4.69
CA LEU A 12 -2.38 6.26 -4.49
C LEU A 12 -3.26 6.68 -3.31
N GLN A 13 -4.37 5.98 -3.09
CA GLN A 13 -5.21 6.19 -1.91
C GLN A 13 -4.47 5.83 -0.61
N LEU A 14 -3.72 4.73 -0.60
CA LEU A 14 -2.88 4.34 0.54
C LEU A 14 -1.83 5.43 0.85
N LEU A 15 -1.12 5.93 -0.17
CA LEU A 15 -0.15 7.01 0.00
C LEU A 15 -0.77 8.29 0.57
N THR A 16 -1.92 8.69 0.02
CA THR A 16 -2.66 9.88 0.50
C THR A 16 -3.04 9.74 1.97
N LEU A 17 -3.54 8.57 2.36
CA LEU A 17 -3.95 8.30 3.73
C LEU A 17 -2.76 8.29 4.69
N LEU A 18 -1.61 7.76 4.26
CA LEU A 18 -0.38 7.79 5.04
C LEU A 18 0.20 9.20 5.21
N GLN A 19 0.13 10.05 4.19
CA GLN A 19 0.51 11.46 4.31
C GLN A 19 -0.38 12.22 5.30
N GLN A 20 -1.69 11.94 5.28
CA GLN A 20 -2.64 12.48 6.26
C GLN A 20 -2.35 11.96 7.67
N GLU A 21 -2.01 10.67 7.80
CA GLU A 21 -1.63 10.07 9.08
C GLU A 21 -0.36 10.70 9.64
N VAL A 22 0.69 10.87 8.84
CA VAL A 22 1.94 11.52 9.23
C VAL A 22 1.73 12.96 9.70
N SER A 23 0.77 13.67 9.08
CA SER A 23 0.40 15.03 9.48
C SER A 23 -0.21 15.09 10.87
N LEU A 24 -0.81 14.00 11.35
CA LEU A 24 -1.38 13.87 12.70
C LEU A 24 -0.40 13.19 13.69
N ASN A 25 0.40 12.27 13.18
CA ASN A 25 1.25 11.38 13.94
C ASN A 25 2.58 11.15 13.19
N GLN A 26 3.56 12.02 13.47
CA GLN A 26 4.87 11.95 12.83
C GLN A 26 5.61 10.63 13.06
N SER A 27 5.25 9.84 14.08
CA SER A 27 5.86 8.52 14.30
C SER A 27 5.59 7.53 13.16
N ALA A 28 4.57 7.78 12.33
CA ALA A 28 4.28 6.99 11.14
C ALA A 28 5.15 7.33 9.92
N GLN A 29 6.01 8.36 9.99
CA GLN A 29 6.87 8.77 8.86
C GLN A 29 7.72 7.63 8.30
N PRO A 30 8.40 6.79 9.11
CA PRO A 30 9.19 5.68 8.58
C PRO A 30 8.36 4.67 7.79
N PHE A 31 7.09 4.48 8.15
CA PHE A 31 6.18 3.63 7.39
C PHE A 31 5.82 4.25 6.03
N LEU A 32 5.52 5.55 6.00
CA LEU A 32 5.29 6.28 4.74
C LEU A 32 6.52 6.20 3.83
N ASP A 33 7.72 6.43 4.36
CA ASP A 33 8.96 6.35 3.58
C ASP A 33 9.17 4.97 2.99
N TYR A 34 8.92 3.91 3.77
CA TYR A 34 9.01 2.53 3.31
C TYR A 34 8.04 2.25 2.16
N VAL A 35 6.79 2.73 2.26
CA VAL A 35 5.79 2.55 1.21
C VAL A 35 6.17 3.36 -0.04
N LEU A 36 6.70 4.57 0.09
CA LEU A 36 7.13 5.39 -1.06
C LEU A 36 8.20 4.73 -1.92
N LEU A 37 9.07 3.87 -1.36
CA LEU A 37 10.07 3.12 -2.13
C LEU A 37 9.48 2.31 -3.30
N TYR A 38 8.21 1.93 -3.22
CA TYR A 38 7.52 1.12 -4.22
C TYR A 38 6.56 1.91 -5.11
N GLU A 39 6.47 3.23 -4.95
CA GLU A 39 5.53 4.08 -5.71
C GLU A 39 5.64 3.88 -7.23
N ASN A 40 6.86 3.95 -7.78
CA ASN A 40 7.08 3.79 -9.21
C ASN A 40 6.67 2.40 -9.73
N LYS A 41 6.72 1.37 -8.88
CA LYS A 41 6.35 0.00 -9.27
C LYS A 41 4.83 -0.17 -9.34
N PHE A 42 4.07 0.52 -8.49
CA PHE A 42 2.61 0.53 -8.52
C PHE A 42 2.04 1.55 -9.52
N SER A 43 2.75 2.65 -9.80
CA SER A 43 2.27 3.73 -10.66
C SER A 43 2.68 3.61 -12.13
N GLY A 44 3.67 2.75 -12.42
CA GLY A 44 4.21 2.48 -13.75
C GLY A 44 3.26 1.68 -14.66
N THR A 45 3.59 1.63 -15.96
CA THR A 45 2.78 0.95 -17.00
C THR A 45 2.98 -0.57 -17.05
N SER A 46 3.98 -1.10 -16.33
CA SER A 46 4.37 -2.51 -16.33
C SER A 46 4.04 -3.24 -15.03
N THR A 47 3.03 -2.80 -14.28
CA THR A 47 2.65 -3.33 -12.95
C THR A 47 2.45 -4.85 -12.93
N THR A 48 2.22 -5.48 -14.09
CA THR A 48 2.05 -6.92 -14.28
C THR A 48 3.35 -7.72 -14.36
N ALA A 49 4.51 -7.09 -14.64
CA ALA A 49 5.77 -7.81 -14.81
C ALA A 49 6.37 -8.33 -13.50
N ASP A 50 5.91 -7.82 -12.35
CA ASP A 50 6.53 -8.09 -11.04
C ASP A 50 5.48 -8.32 -9.93
N VAL A 51 4.32 -8.89 -10.27
CA VAL A 51 3.20 -9.10 -9.33
C VAL A 51 3.64 -9.84 -8.06
N GLN A 52 4.50 -10.86 -8.20
CA GLN A 52 5.03 -11.59 -7.05
C GLN A 52 5.84 -10.70 -6.11
N GLN A 53 6.70 -9.83 -6.65
CA GLN A 53 7.46 -8.87 -5.85
C GLN A 53 6.55 -7.87 -5.16
N LEU A 54 5.53 -7.36 -5.85
CA LEU A 54 4.55 -6.43 -5.26
C LEU A 54 3.77 -7.06 -4.10
N ARG A 55 3.41 -8.35 -4.22
CA ARG A 55 2.76 -9.10 -3.14
C ARG A 55 3.67 -9.29 -1.94
N GLU A 56 4.94 -9.63 -2.16
CA GLU A 56 5.92 -9.78 -1.08
C GLU A 56 6.17 -8.46 -0.37
N PHE A 57 6.25 -7.35 -1.12
CA PHE A 57 6.28 -6.01 -0.57
C PHE A 57 5.06 -5.73 0.30
N LEU A 58 3.83 -5.96 -0.18
CA LEU A 58 2.62 -5.70 0.61
C LEU A 58 2.53 -6.58 1.86
N ARG A 59 3.01 -7.83 1.78
CA ARG A 59 3.13 -8.72 2.94
C ARG A 59 4.11 -8.13 3.96
N GLY A 60 5.24 -7.60 3.50
CA GLY A 60 6.21 -6.87 4.33
C GLY A 60 5.62 -5.60 4.93
N ALA A 61 4.95 -4.77 4.13
CA ALA A 61 4.29 -3.55 4.56
C ALA A 61 3.23 -3.83 5.63
N ASN A 62 2.43 -4.89 5.48
CA ASN A 62 1.45 -5.28 6.49
C ASN A 62 2.09 -5.66 7.84
N ARG A 63 3.25 -6.33 7.82
CA ARG A 63 4.00 -6.66 9.05
C ARG A 63 4.65 -5.43 9.65
N PHE A 64 5.27 -4.60 8.83
CA PHE A 64 5.93 -3.38 9.30
C PHE A 64 4.92 -2.40 9.89
N ALA A 65 3.71 -2.34 9.34
CA ALA A 65 2.59 -1.57 9.87
C ALA A 65 2.22 -1.94 11.33
N ASP A 66 2.55 -3.14 11.81
CA ASP A 66 2.33 -3.54 13.21
C ASP A 66 3.25 -2.83 14.20
N GLU A 67 4.35 -2.24 13.74
CA GLU A 67 5.28 -1.46 14.58
C GLU A 67 4.77 -0.03 14.84
N PHE A 68 3.68 0.39 14.19
CA PHE A 68 3.17 1.76 14.26
C PHE A 68 1.78 1.82 14.89
N SER A 69 1.63 2.75 15.82
CA SER A 69 0.34 3.12 16.39
C SER A 69 -0.31 4.20 15.53
N PHE A 70 -1.02 3.79 14.47
CA PHE A 70 -1.82 4.73 13.67
C PHE A 70 -3.00 5.30 14.45
N SER A 71 -3.46 6.49 14.07
CA SER A 71 -4.67 7.09 14.61
C SER A 71 -5.90 6.22 14.31
N ASP A 72 -6.89 6.24 15.21
CA ASP A 72 -8.16 5.52 15.02
C ASP A 72 -8.87 5.91 13.70
N ARG A 73 -8.66 7.15 13.26
CA ARG A 73 -9.23 7.71 12.04
C ARG A 73 -8.71 7.01 10.78
N HIS A 74 -7.43 6.64 10.74
CA HIS A 74 -6.80 6.13 9.52
C HIS A 74 -6.32 4.68 9.63
N GLY A 75 -6.03 4.17 10.84
CA GLY A 75 -5.38 2.87 11.03
C GLY A 75 -6.16 1.69 10.41
N SER A 76 -7.48 1.67 10.57
CA SER A 76 -8.34 0.64 9.97
C SER A 76 -8.33 0.71 8.43
N GLN A 77 -8.37 1.92 7.87
CA GLN A 77 -8.36 2.16 6.43
C GLN A 77 -7.00 1.84 5.79
N ILE A 78 -5.89 2.17 6.46
CA ILE A 78 -4.52 1.81 6.02
C ILE A 78 -4.41 0.29 5.88
N ARG A 79 -4.80 -0.46 6.92
CA ARG A 79 -4.75 -1.93 6.92
C ARG A 79 -5.67 -2.54 5.86
N ALA A 80 -6.88 -1.99 5.71
CA ALA A 80 -7.82 -2.43 4.68
C ALA A 80 -7.25 -2.22 3.27
N LEU A 81 -6.62 -1.07 2.99
CA LEU A 81 -6.02 -0.79 1.68
C LEU A 81 -4.84 -1.71 1.37
N ILE A 82 -3.96 -1.98 2.33
CA ILE A 82 -2.85 -2.94 2.16
C ILE A 82 -3.39 -4.33 1.81
N LYS A 83 -4.41 -4.79 2.54
CA LYS A 83 -5.06 -6.08 2.26
C LYS A 83 -5.72 -6.11 0.88
N SER A 84 -6.51 -5.08 0.54
CA SER A 84 -7.17 -4.99 -0.76
C SER A 84 -6.17 -5.00 -1.91
N LEU A 85 -5.05 -4.27 -1.79
CA LEU A 85 -3.98 -4.29 -2.79
C LEU A 85 -3.39 -5.70 -2.96
N TYR A 86 -3.21 -6.44 -1.87
CA TYR A 86 -2.71 -7.81 -1.93
C TYR A 86 -3.69 -8.74 -2.65
N ASP A 87 -4.97 -8.68 -2.29
CA ASP A 87 -6.03 -9.51 -2.89
C ASP A 87 -6.22 -9.20 -4.39
N LEU A 88 -6.12 -7.92 -4.77
CA LEU A 88 -6.21 -7.48 -6.17
C LEU A 88 -5.05 -8.03 -7.01
N LEU A 89 -3.83 -8.03 -6.46
CA LEU A 89 -2.66 -8.60 -7.12
C LEU A 89 -2.74 -10.13 -7.23
N ASP A 90 -3.30 -10.81 -6.22
CA ASP A 90 -3.54 -12.26 -6.26
C ASP A 90 -4.58 -12.64 -7.33
N THR A 91 -5.63 -11.83 -7.46
CA THR A 91 -6.67 -12.02 -8.49
C THR A 91 -6.15 -11.71 -9.91
N ALA A 92 -5.16 -10.81 -10.04
CA ALA A 92 -4.62 -10.42 -11.35
C ALA A 92 -3.77 -11.52 -12.04
N ILE A 93 -3.38 -12.57 -11.30
CA ILE A 93 -2.60 -13.71 -11.78
C ILE A 93 -3.37 -15.04 -11.75
N SER A 94 -4.63 -15.02 -11.30
CA SER A 94 -5.54 -16.16 -11.26
C SER A 94 -6.37 -16.24 -12.55
#